data_AF-A0A6B3GC70-F1
#
_entry.id   AF-A0A6B3GC70-F1
#
_cell.length_a   1.000
_cell.length_b   1.000
_cell.length_c   1.000
_cell.angle_alpha   90.00
_cell.angle_beta   90.00
_cell.angle_gamma   90.00
#
_symmetry.space_group_name_H-M   'P 1'
#
loop_
_entity.id
_entity.type
_entity.pdbx_description
1 polymer ?
#
loop_
_entity_poly.entity_id
_entity_poly.type
_entity_poly.pdbx_seq_one_letter_code
_entity_poly.pdbx_strand_id
1 'polypeptide(L)'
;LPELDAQAKQVLVDTDDAVRTSEEELGFATAQFGEEAAKPFTAAVARAKDELTQSFRLRQQLDDAFPEDDATRRRMLEEILRRCATANEGLDTVSEDFDRL
;
A
#
# COMPACT_ATOMS: atom_id res chain seq x y z
N LEU A 1 -10.77 -20.14 3.55
CA LEU A 1 -10.88 -18.79 4.17
C LEU A 1 -11.43 -17.78 3.15
N PRO A 2 -12.69 -17.92 2.66
CA PRO A 2 -13.16 -17.13 1.52
C PRO A 2 -13.30 -15.63 1.81
N GLU A 3 -13.83 -15.27 2.99
CA GLU A 3 -14.01 -13.88 3.39
C GLU A 3 -12.68 -13.13 3.51
N LEU A 4 -11.68 -13.76 4.16
CA LEU A 4 -10.34 -13.19 4.31
C LEU A 4 -9.63 -13.02 2.96
N ASP A 5 -9.81 -13.98 2.03
CA ASP A 5 -9.27 -13.88 0.66
C ASP A 5 -9.90 -12.73 -0.12
N ALA A 6 -11.23 -12.57 -0.04
CA ALA A 6 -11.95 -11.47 -0.67
C ALA A 6 -11.52 -10.11 -0.09
N GLN A 7 -11.37 -10.03 1.23
CA GLN A 7 -10.89 -8.82 1.89
C GLN A 7 -9.48 -8.44 1.43
N ALA A 8 -8.54 -9.41 1.37
CA ALA A 8 -7.18 -9.16 0.92
C ALA A 8 -7.12 -8.66 -0.53
N LYS A 9 -7.97 -9.21 -1.42
CA LYS A 9 -8.10 -8.71 -2.80
C LYS A 9 -8.58 -7.28 -2.86
N GLN A 10 -9.64 -6.96 -2.11
CA GLN A 10 -10.21 -5.62 -2.10
C GLN A 10 -9.17 -4.60 -1.61
N VAL A 11 -8.52 -4.91 -0.50
CA VAL A 11 -7.51 -4.01 0.10
C VAL A 11 -6.32 -3.78 -0.84
N LEU A 12 -5.91 -4.78 -1.63
CA LEU A 12 -4.85 -4.61 -2.63
C LEU A 12 -5.24 -3.59 -3.70
N VAL A 13 -6.48 -3.64 -4.19
CA VAL A 13 -7.00 -2.69 -5.18
C VAL A 13 -7.09 -1.30 -4.57
N ASP A 14 -7.68 -1.18 -3.37
CA ASP A 14 -7.83 0.11 -2.70
C ASP A 14 -6.47 0.77 -2.40
N THR A 15 -5.47 -0.03 -2.00
CA THR A 15 -4.12 0.46 -1.73
C THR A 15 -3.38 0.86 -3.02
N ASP A 16 -3.57 0.13 -4.12
CA ASP A 16 -3.01 0.49 -5.43
C ASP A 16 -3.57 1.82 -5.94
N ASP A 17 -4.88 2.02 -5.78
CA ASP A 17 -5.54 3.28 -6.12
C ASP A 17 -5.03 4.42 -5.22
N ALA A 18 -4.92 4.21 -3.90
CA ALA A 18 -4.39 5.20 -2.96
C ALA A 18 -2.94 5.61 -3.30
N VAL A 19 -2.07 4.64 -3.60
CA VAL A 19 -0.69 4.90 -4.02
C VAL A 19 -0.66 5.74 -5.30
N ARG A 20 -1.49 5.42 -6.30
CA ARG A 20 -1.56 6.19 -7.55
C ARG A 20 -2.01 7.62 -7.31
N THR A 21 -3.05 7.82 -6.50
CA THR A 21 -3.53 9.17 -6.14
C THR A 21 -2.44 9.96 -5.40
N SER A 22 -1.76 9.33 -4.44
CA SER A 22 -0.66 9.97 -3.71
C SER A 22 0.53 10.34 -4.59
N GLU A 23 0.83 9.57 -5.65
CA GLU A 23 1.85 9.95 -6.65
C GLU A 23 1.48 11.21 -7.42
N GLU A 24 0.20 11.35 -7.79
CA GLU A 24 -0.32 12.55 -8.46
C GLU A 24 -0.24 13.77 -7.53
N GLU A 25 -0.71 13.63 -6.30
CA GLU A 25 -0.66 14.67 -5.26
C GLU A 25 0.77 15.10 -4.94
N LEU A 26 1.70 14.16 -4.84
CA LEU A 26 3.12 14.46 -4.66
C LEU A 26 3.67 15.34 -5.80
N GLY A 27 3.24 15.10 -7.04
CA GLY A 27 3.61 15.92 -8.19
C GLY A 27 3.15 17.38 -8.01
N PHE A 28 1.92 17.60 -7.55
CA PHE A 28 1.40 18.94 -7.26
C PHE A 28 2.12 19.59 -6.07
N ALA A 29 2.29 18.86 -4.97
CA ALA A 29 2.98 19.34 -3.78
C ALA A 29 4.42 19.76 -4.09
N THR A 30 5.13 18.96 -4.89
CA THR A 30 6.49 19.28 -5.34
C THR A 30 6.52 20.54 -6.20
N ALA A 31 5.55 20.72 -7.10
CA ALA A 31 5.47 21.92 -7.93
C ALA A 31 5.14 23.18 -7.12
N GLN A 32 4.33 23.07 -6.07
CA GLN A 32 3.88 24.19 -5.24
C GLN A 32 4.91 24.59 -4.17
N PHE A 33 5.49 23.61 -3.47
CA PHE A 33 6.31 23.82 -2.27
C PHE A 33 7.79 23.51 -2.48
N GLY A 34 8.14 22.89 -3.62
CA GLY A 34 9.51 22.48 -3.96
C GLY A 34 9.89 21.11 -3.41
N GLU A 35 10.92 20.52 -4.01
CA GLU A 35 11.38 19.15 -3.71
C GLU A 35 11.79 18.96 -2.24
N GLU A 36 12.45 19.95 -1.64
CA GLU A 36 12.91 19.87 -0.25
C GLU A 36 11.75 19.74 0.74
N ALA A 37 10.67 20.50 0.53
CA ALA A 37 9.47 20.42 1.36
C ALA A 37 8.71 19.10 1.12
N ALA A 38 8.72 18.59 -0.13
CA ALA A 38 8.06 17.35 -0.54
C ALA A 38 8.78 16.06 -0.09
N LYS A 39 10.00 16.14 0.47
CA LYS A 39 10.78 14.95 0.87
C LYS A 39 10.03 13.92 1.73
N PRO A 40 9.28 14.32 2.79
CA PRO A 40 8.53 13.35 3.59
C PRO A 40 7.48 12.61 2.77
N PHE A 41 6.77 13.32 1.90
CA PHE A 41 5.74 12.73 1.04
C PHE A 41 6.36 11.79 0.01
N THR A 42 7.48 12.18 -0.63
CA THR A 42 8.25 11.30 -1.52
C THR A 42 8.65 10.00 -0.83
N ALA A 43 9.12 10.07 0.42
CA ALA A 43 9.51 8.90 1.19
C ALA A 43 8.32 7.99 1.54
N ALA A 44 7.18 8.57 1.92
CA ALA A 44 5.95 7.83 2.21
C ALA A 44 5.41 7.10 0.98
N VAL A 45 5.33 7.78 -0.17
CA VAL A 45 4.93 7.16 -1.44
C VAL A 45 5.87 6.02 -1.82
N ALA A 46 7.18 6.22 -1.73
CA ALA A 46 8.16 5.17 -2.02
C ALA A 46 7.99 3.95 -1.10
N ARG A 47 7.72 4.16 0.19
CA ARG A 47 7.47 3.08 1.15
C ARG A 47 6.16 2.34 0.87
N ALA A 48 5.09 3.07 0.59
CA ALA A 48 3.79 2.48 0.25
C ALA A 48 3.89 1.59 -1.00
N LYS A 49 4.66 2.01 -2.01
CA LYS A 49 4.96 1.20 -3.20
C LYS A 49 5.71 -0.09 -2.90
N ASP A 50 6.68 -0.06 -1.98
CA ASP A 50 7.39 -1.28 -1.58
C ASP A 50 6.43 -2.24 -0.86
N GLU A 51 5.66 -1.76 0.12
CA GLU A 51 4.68 -2.59 0.83
C GLU A 51 3.64 -3.21 -0.12
N LEU A 52 3.13 -2.42 -1.07
CA LEU A 52 2.21 -2.90 -2.10
C LEU A 52 2.87 -3.96 -3.00
N THR A 53 4.13 -3.75 -3.39
CA THR A 53 4.90 -4.72 -4.19
C THR A 53 5.07 -6.04 -3.44
N GLN A 54 5.43 -6.02 -2.15
CA GLN A 54 5.54 -7.24 -1.35
C GLN A 54 4.17 -7.94 -1.21
N SER A 55 3.10 -7.15 -1.06
CA SER A 55 1.73 -7.67 -0.96
C SER A 55 1.29 -8.37 -2.25
N PHE A 56 1.62 -7.82 -3.42
CA PHE A 56 1.37 -8.48 -4.70
C PHE A 56 2.20 -9.76 -4.89
N ARG A 57 3.44 -9.83 -4.37
CA ARG A 57 4.21 -11.08 -4.39
C ARG A 57 3.55 -12.18 -3.57
N LEU A 58 3.05 -11.86 -2.37
CA LEU A 58 2.29 -12.80 -1.56
C LEU A 58 1.00 -13.23 -2.26
N ARG A 59 0.31 -12.29 -2.91
CA ARG A 59 -0.89 -12.58 -3.69
C ARG A 59 -0.60 -13.52 -4.86
N GLN A 60 0.49 -13.28 -5.59
CA GLN A 60 0.91 -14.13 -6.69
C GLN A 60 1.20 -15.55 -6.24
N GLN A 61 1.85 -15.71 -5.08
CA GLN A 61 2.12 -17.02 -4.50
C GLN A 61 0.82 -17.75 -4.12
N LEU A 62 -0.12 -17.06 -3.45
CA LEU A 62 -1.43 -17.61 -3.07
C LEU A 62 -2.31 -18.04 -4.25
N ASP A 63 -2.04 -17.49 -5.44
CA ASP A 63 -2.77 -17.73 -6.69
C ASP A 63 -2.03 -18.66 -7.65
N ASP A 64 -0.89 -19.21 -7.25
CA ASP A 64 -0.12 -20.12 -8.09
C ASP A 64 -0.75 -21.53 -8.17
N ALA A 65 -0.10 -22.43 -8.90
CA ALA A 65 -0.59 -23.79 -9.11
C ALA A 65 -0.37 -24.73 -7.91
N PHE A 66 0.33 -24.28 -6.87
CA PHE A 66 0.81 -25.06 -5.73
C PHE A 66 0.23 -24.51 -4.41
N PRO A 67 -1.01 -24.88 -4.06
CA PRO A 67 -1.69 -24.32 -2.91
C PRO A 67 -0.97 -24.63 -1.59
N GLU A 68 -0.84 -23.62 -0.73
CA GLU A 68 -0.37 -23.79 0.64
C GLU A 68 -1.40 -24.48 1.54
N ASP A 69 -0.94 -24.97 2.70
CA ASP A 69 -1.85 -25.39 3.76
C ASP A 69 -2.66 -24.20 4.33
N ASP A 70 -3.81 -24.51 4.94
CA ASP A 70 -4.75 -23.49 5.43
C ASP A 70 -4.12 -22.51 6.43
N ALA A 71 -3.19 -22.98 7.28
CA ALA A 71 -2.54 -22.15 8.28
C ALA A 71 -1.56 -21.15 7.65
N THR A 72 -0.84 -21.59 6.63
CA THR A 72 0.10 -20.78 5.85
C THR A 72 -0.66 -19.79 4.98
N ARG A 73 -1.72 -20.25 4.29
CA ARG A 73 -2.63 -19.39 3.53
C ARG A 73 -3.19 -18.26 4.38
N ARG A 74 -3.64 -18.58 5.62
CA ARG A 74 -4.13 -17.58 6.56
C ARG A 74 -3.08 -16.52 6.89
N ARG A 75 -1.86 -16.93 7.24
CA ARG A 75 -0.77 -16.01 7.60
C ARG A 75 -0.41 -15.09 6.44
N MET A 76 -0.37 -15.61 5.22
CA MET A 76 -0.08 -14.82 4.02
C MET A 76 -1.17 -13.78 3.73
N LEU A 77 -2.45 -14.15 3.89
CA LEU A 77 -3.56 -13.21 3.75
C LEU A 77 -3.51 -12.11 4.83
N GLU A 78 -3.25 -12.48 6.09
CA GLU A 78 -3.10 -11.52 7.19
C GLU A 78 -1.87 -10.59 6.98
N GLU A 79 -0.80 -11.09 6.37
CA GLU A 79 0.37 -10.31 5.98
C GLU A 79 0.03 -9.27 4.90
N ILE A 80 -0.72 -9.65 3.85
CA ILE A 80 -1.21 -8.72 2.82
C ILE A 80 -2.00 -7.58 3.48
N LEU A 81 -2.95 -7.91 4.36
CA LEU A 81 -3.76 -6.90 5.04
C LEU A 81 -2.91 -5.94 5.87
N ARG A 82 -1.91 -6.45 6.59
CA ARG A 82 -1.03 -5.64 7.45
C ARG A 82 -0.15 -4.69 6.65
N ARG A 83 0.40 -5.16 5.53
CA ARG A 83 1.25 -4.36 4.64
C ARG A 83 0.47 -3.25 3.97
N CYS A 84 -0.71 -3.55 3.43
CA CYS A 84 -1.60 -2.54 2.89
C CYS A 84 -2.04 -1.51 3.94
N ALA A 85 -2.37 -1.94 5.16
CA ALA A 85 -2.66 -1.01 6.25
C ALA A 85 -1.47 -0.08 6.56
N THR A 86 -0.24 -0.63 6.55
CA THR A 86 1.00 0.14 6.78
C THR A 86 1.27 1.13 5.64
N ALA A 87 0.97 0.74 4.39
CA ALA A 87 1.07 1.63 3.23
C ALA A 87 0.11 2.82 3.38
N ASN A 88 -1.17 2.54 3.65
CA ASN A 88 -2.20 3.57 3.76
C ASN A 88 -1.95 4.51 4.95
N GLU A 89 -1.61 4.00 6.14
CA GLU A 89 -1.28 4.84 7.30
C GLU A 89 -0.12 5.81 7.01
N GLY A 90 0.90 5.35 6.27
CA GLY A 90 2.02 6.17 5.86
C GLY A 90 1.62 7.29 4.89
N LEU A 91 0.71 7.02 3.95
CA LEU A 91 0.18 8.00 3.01
C LEU A 91 -0.73 9.02 3.70
N ASP A 92 -1.65 8.55 4.55
CA ASP A 92 -2.58 9.41 5.29
C ASP A 92 -1.82 10.41 6.18
N THR A 93 -0.78 9.94 6.89
CA THR A 93 0.03 10.80 7.77
C THR A 93 0.66 11.97 7.02
N VAL A 94 1.23 11.73 5.84
CA VAL A 94 1.90 12.80 5.08
C VAL A 94 0.90 13.71 4.36
N SER A 95 -0.25 13.17 3.94
CA SER A 95 -1.33 13.99 3.36
C SER A 95 -1.85 15.00 4.39
N GLU A 96 -2.10 14.55 5.63
CA GLU A 96 -2.50 15.42 6.74
C GLU A 96 -1.43 16.47 7.13
N ASP A 97 -0.15 16.15 6.99
CA ASP A 97 0.94 17.12 7.18
C ASP A 97 0.94 18.19 6.08
N PHE A 98 0.70 17.81 4.83
CA PHE A 98 0.66 18.72 3.68
C PHE A 98 -0.57 19.64 3.68
N ASP A 99 -1.73 19.14 4.10
CA ASP A 99 -2.96 19.94 4.27
C ASP A 99 -2.80 21.08 5.30
N ARG A 100 -1.76 21.02 6.14
CA ARG A 100 -1.46 22.01 7.18
C ARG A 100 -0.39 23.04 6.81
N LEU A 101 0.21 22.96 5.62
CA LEU A 101 1.26 23.88 5.12
C LEU A 101 0.67 25.10 4.39
#